data_AF-A0A2P6CFB9-F1
#
_entry.id   AF-A0A2P6CFB9-F1
#
_cell.length_a   1.000
_cell.length_b   1.000
_cell.length_c   1.000
_cell.angle_alpha   90.00
_cell.angle_beta   90.00
_cell.angle_gamma   90.00
#
_symmetry.space_group_name_H-M   'P 1'
#
loop_
_entity.id
_entity.type
_entity.pdbx_description
1 polymer ?
#
loop_
_entity_poly.entity_id
_entity_poly.type
_entity_poly.pdbx_seq_one_letter_code
_entity_poly.pdbx_strand_id
1 'polypeptide(L)'
;MKNINDIFDFLTGNLPALENTDEGDIPLIYGTSFNNGVIKLVEVESEENIFQPPLITVSYLGTAFVQILPFTTSVVDKSNIIILKPKNKMTLSELYFYCFQINTTAKFGFHYGRRMNMARLRKVNVLEYDKSKYETKIDIKGLLPQIQLDEYYKINLLNKFLDINKIFDVVNAKSSGFSSYDIGEIPFISNGIMNNGIIGYVSPLDTDRVFNKKGICVSAFCEATIHNPPFLPRGNGGSGLIVLIPKKEMTHEVFVYYAAYINKYCSWRFSYGRMVTLARLKKMELPEITTPNNV
;
A
#
# COMPACT_ATOMS: atom_id res chain seq x y z
N MET A 1 13.84 -18.86 -27.77
CA MET A 1 12.82 -17.84 -27.45
C MET A 1 11.57 -18.23 -28.19
N LYS A 2 10.42 -18.17 -27.52
CA LYS A 2 9.11 -18.56 -28.04
C LYS A 2 8.15 -17.38 -27.93
N ASN A 3 7.26 -17.23 -28.90
CA ASN A 3 6.28 -16.16 -28.84
C ASN A 3 5.24 -16.49 -27.76
N ILE A 4 4.82 -15.49 -26.98
CA ILE A 4 3.86 -15.70 -25.90
C ILE A 4 2.51 -16.25 -26.39
N ASN A 5 2.13 -15.99 -27.65
CA ASN A 5 0.93 -16.56 -28.27
C ASN A 5 0.98 -18.08 -28.41
N ASP A 6 2.17 -18.66 -28.51
CA ASP A 6 2.34 -20.10 -28.66
C ASP A 6 2.26 -20.82 -27.31
N ILE A 7 2.14 -20.05 -26.22
CA ILE A 7 2.21 -20.53 -24.83
C ILE A 7 0.87 -20.32 -24.12
N PHE A 8 0.22 -19.17 -24.36
CA PHE A 8 -1.01 -18.78 -23.67
C PHE A 8 -2.15 -18.40 -24.62
N ASP A 9 -3.37 -18.72 -24.20
CA ASP A 9 -4.59 -18.09 -24.68
C ASP A 9 -4.83 -16.78 -23.91
N PHE A 10 -5.42 -15.80 -24.59
CA PHE A 10 -5.61 -14.45 -24.05
C PHE A 10 -7.11 -14.23 -23.85
N LEU A 11 -7.49 -13.95 -22.61
CA LEU A 11 -8.86 -13.69 -22.18
C LEU A 11 -8.97 -12.28 -21.57
N THR A 12 -10.20 -11.80 -21.41
CA THR A 12 -10.54 -10.58 -20.68
C THR A 12 -11.78 -10.87 -19.84
N GLY A 13 -11.93 -10.18 -18.71
CA GLY A 13 -13.18 -10.21 -17.95
C GLY A 13 -14.28 -9.43 -18.65
N ASN A 14 -15.39 -9.25 -17.95
CA ASN A 14 -16.60 -8.60 -18.44
C ASN A 14 -17.40 -7.90 -17.33
N LEU A 15 -16.90 -7.85 -16.08
CA LEU A 15 -17.64 -7.20 -15.00
C LEU A 15 -17.74 -5.68 -15.23
N PRO A 16 -18.83 -5.07 -14.71
CA PRO A 16 -19.06 -3.62 -14.79
C PRO A 16 -18.03 -2.83 -13.97
N ALA A 17 -18.19 -1.50 -13.97
CA ALA A 17 -17.29 -0.58 -13.29
C ALA A 17 -17.15 -0.89 -11.80
N LEU A 18 -16.01 -0.53 -11.23
CA LEU A 18 -15.68 -0.79 -9.83
C LEU A 18 -16.76 -0.25 -8.87
N GLU A 19 -17.29 0.93 -9.17
CA GLU A 19 -18.34 1.63 -8.43
C GLU A 19 -19.69 0.92 -8.44
N ASN A 20 -19.91 -0.01 -9.37
CA ASN A 20 -21.17 -0.73 -9.56
C ASN A 20 -21.08 -2.20 -9.10
N THR A 21 -20.08 -2.54 -8.29
CA THR A 21 -19.91 -3.90 -7.76
C THR A 21 -20.11 -3.92 -6.26
N ASP A 22 -21.01 -4.78 -5.80
CA ASP A 22 -21.31 -4.98 -4.39
C ASP A 22 -20.19 -5.75 -3.67
N GLU A 23 -20.12 -5.60 -2.35
CA GLU A 23 -19.14 -6.32 -1.52
C GLU A 23 -19.45 -7.82 -1.47
N GLY A 24 -18.42 -8.65 -1.58
CA GLY A 24 -18.54 -10.11 -1.49
C GLY A 24 -17.19 -10.76 -1.22
N ASP A 25 -16.99 -11.99 -1.68
CA ASP A 25 -15.83 -12.80 -1.29
C ASP A 25 -14.84 -13.09 -2.45
N ILE A 26 -15.16 -12.68 -3.69
CA ILE A 26 -14.31 -12.97 -4.85
C ILE A 26 -13.33 -11.81 -5.08
N PRO A 27 -12.01 -12.07 -5.15
CA PRO A 27 -11.02 -11.04 -5.47
C PRO A 27 -11.27 -10.36 -6.82
N LEU A 28 -11.40 -9.03 -6.82
CA LEU A 28 -11.44 -8.22 -8.03
C LEU A 28 -10.01 -7.77 -8.39
N ILE A 29 -9.51 -8.29 -9.52
CA ILE A 29 -8.22 -7.89 -10.08
C ILE A 29 -8.39 -6.63 -10.93
N TYR A 30 -7.51 -5.66 -10.72
CA TYR A 30 -7.53 -4.38 -11.42
C TYR A 30 -6.11 -3.89 -11.77
N GLY A 31 -6.05 -2.73 -12.44
CA GLY A 31 -4.80 -2.20 -12.98
C GLY A 31 -3.94 -1.50 -11.94
N THR A 32 -3.31 -2.30 -11.08
CA THR A 32 -2.34 -1.86 -10.06
C THR A 32 -1.04 -2.65 -10.16
N SER A 33 0.03 -2.13 -9.57
CA SER A 33 1.31 -2.83 -9.38
C SER A 33 1.49 -3.41 -7.97
N PHE A 34 0.45 -3.32 -7.15
CA PHE A 34 0.46 -3.74 -5.74
C PHE A 34 -0.52 -4.89 -5.50
N ASN A 35 -0.36 -5.58 -4.36
CA ASN A 35 -1.31 -6.56 -3.82
C ASN A 35 -1.79 -7.63 -4.82
N ASN A 36 -0.90 -8.16 -5.67
CA ASN A 36 -1.23 -9.13 -6.73
C ASN A 36 -2.36 -8.68 -7.67
N GLY A 37 -2.59 -7.38 -7.82
CA GLY A 37 -3.68 -6.83 -8.62
C GLY A 37 -5.02 -6.73 -7.89
N VAL A 38 -5.16 -7.30 -6.68
CA VAL A 38 -6.42 -7.31 -5.93
C VAL A 38 -6.69 -5.93 -5.32
N ILE A 39 -7.86 -5.36 -5.60
CA ILE A 39 -8.24 -4.05 -5.05
C ILE A 39 -9.36 -4.08 -4.02
N LYS A 40 -10.27 -5.05 -4.14
CA LYS A 40 -11.35 -5.32 -3.18
C LYS A 40 -11.91 -6.73 -3.43
N LEU A 41 -12.75 -7.20 -2.53
CA LEU A 41 -13.56 -8.40 -2.74
C LEU A 41 -14.96 -7.99 -3.22
N VAL A 42 -15.52 -8.74 -4.15
CA VAL A 42 -16.82 -8.46 -4.77
C VAL A 42 -17.71 -9.67 -4.81
N GLU A 43 -19.01 -9.42 -4.81
CA GLU A 43 -20.00 -10.41 -5.19
C GLU A 43 -20.00 -10.57 -6.72
N VAL A 44 -20.18 -11.81 -7.18
CA VAL A 44 -20.23 -12.14 -8.61
C VAL A 44 -21.43 -13.04 -8.84
N GLU A 45 -22.45 -12.50 -9.52
CA GLU A 45 -23.72 -13.21 -9.73
C GLU A 45 -23.59 -14.45 -10.63
N SER A 46 -22.69 -14.41 -11.61
CA SER A 46 -22.51 -15.49 -12.58
C SER A 46 -21.12 -16.12 -12.45
N GLU A 47 -21.07 -17.44 -12.24
CA GLU A 47 -19.83 -18.21 -12.17
C GLU A 47 -18.97 -18.09 -13.45
N GLU A 48 -19.57 -17.80 -14.61
CA GLU A 48 -18.84 -17.60 -15.87
C GLU A 48 -17.89 -16.40 -15.82
N ASN A 49 -18.15 -15.45 -14.91
CA ASN A 49 -17.31 -14.27 -14.69
C ASN A 49 -16.20 -14.53 -13.66
N ILE A 50 -16.10 -15.75 -13.12
CA ILE A 50 -15.07 -16.17 -12.18
C ILE A 50 -14.01 -17.00 -12.92
N PHE A 51 -12.82 -16.45 -13.02
CA PHE A 51 -11.68 -17.10 -13.63
C PHE A 51 -11.06 -18.12 -12.68
N GLN A 52 -10.91 -19.35 -13.15
CA GLN A 52 -10.36 -20.46 -12.37
C GLN A 52 -8.82 -20.51 -12.48
N PRO A 53 -8.09 -20.50 -11.36
CA PRO A 53 -6.62 -20.53 -11.34
C PRO A 53 -6.06 -21.92 -11.75
N PRO A 54 -4.74 -22.04 -12.01
CA PRO A 54 -3.75 -20.97 -11.98
C PRO A 54 -3.64 -20.25 -13.33
N LEU A 55 -3.64 -18.91 -13.30
CA LEU A 55 -3.59 -18.05 -14.48
C LEU A 55 -2.61 -16.89 -14.25
N ILE A 56 -2.17 -16.21 -15.32
CA ILE A 56 -1.43 -14.95 -15.20
C ILE A 56 -2.35 -13.80 -15.59
N THR A 57 -2.41 -12.76 -14.77
CA THR A 57 -3.09 -11.50 -15.10
C THR A 57 -2.06 -10.43 -15.43
N VAL A 58 -2.27 -9.64 -16.48
CA VAL A 58 -1.40 -8.54 -16.89
C VAL A 58 -2.24 -7.26 -16.98
N SER A 59 -1.88 -6.25 -16.18
CA SER A 59 -2.57 -4.96 -16.18
C SER A 59 -2.20 -4.08 -17.37
N TYR A 60 -2.98 -3.03 -17.62
CA TYR A 60 -2.65 -1.98 -18.59
C TYR A 60 -1.35 -1.23 -18.26
N LEU A 61 -0.81 -1.37 -17.04
CA LEU A 61 0.51 -0.87 -16.64
C LEU A 61 1.65 -1.83 -17.02
N GLY A 62 1.32 -2.97 -17.63
CA GLY A 62 2.29 -4.02 -17.98
C GLY A 62 2.76 -4.85 -16.79
N THR A 63 2.14 -4.71 -15.62
CA THR A 63 2.50 -5.52 -14.44
C THR A 63 1.73 -6.84 -14.48
N ALA A 64 2.46 -7.95 -14.32
CA ALA A 64 1.93 -9.30 -14.34
C ALA A 64 1.93 -9.94 -12.95
N PHE A 65 0.91 -10.75 -12.65
CA PHE A 65 0.78 -11.54 -11.43
C PHE A 65 0.27 -12.94 -11.74
N VAL A 66 0.73 -13.94 -10.98
CA VAL A 66 0.14 -15.29 -10.98
C VAL A 66 -1.02 -15.29 -9.98
N GLN A 67 -2.22 -15.63 -10.45
CA GLN A 67 -3.40 -15.81 -9.62
C GLN A 67 -3.54 -17.27 -9.24
N ILE A 68 -3.59 -17.54 -7.93
CA ILE A 68 -3.67 -18.91 -7.36
C ILE A 68 -5.01 -19.19 -6.67
N LEU A 69 -5.89 -18.20 -6.60
CA LEU A 69 -7.26 -18.31 -6.10
C LEU A 69 -8.24 -17.91 -7.21
N PRO A 70 -9.50 -18.39 -7.18
CA PRO A 70 -10.56 -17.87 -8.04
C PRO A 70 -10.64 -16.35 -7.95
N PHE A 71 -10.83 -15.68 -9.08
CA PHE A 71 -10.85 -14.22 -9.14
C PHE A 71 -11.73 -13.74 -10.28
N THR A 72 -12.03 -12.44 -10.28
CA THR A 72 -12.73 -11.79 -11.38
C THR A 72 -12.01 -10.50 -11.81
N THR A 73 -12.39 -9.93 -12.94
CA THR A 73 -11.87 -8.64 -13.43
C THR A 73 -12.93 -7.85 -14.17
N SER A 74 -12.87 -6.53 -13.99
CA SER A 74 -13.72 -5.55 -14.66
C SER A 74 -13.13 -5.13 -16.01
N VAL A 75 -14.00 -4.69 -16.93
CA VAL A 75 -13.62 -4.03 -18.20
C VAL A 75 -14.21 -2.64 -18.21
N VAL A 76 -13.57 -1.71 -17.52
CA VAL A 76 -13.99 -0.30 -17.54
C VAL A 76 -12.80 0.62 -17.82
N ASP A 77 -13.09 1.68 -18.59
CA ASP A 77 -12.19 2.79 -18.91
C ASP A 77 -10.82 2.44 -19.45
N LYS A 78 -10.79 1.46 -20.38
CA LYS A 78 -9.57 1.05 -21.10
C LYS A 78 -8.48 0.55 -20.14
N SER A 79 -8.88 0.08 -18.96
CA SER A 79 -8.05 -0.51 -17.90
C SER A 79 -8.10 -2.04 -17.94
N ASN A 80 -8.20 -2.61 -19.14
CA ASN A 80 -8.44 -4.04 -19.33
C ASN A 80 -7.30 -4.86 -18.73
N ILE A 81 -7.67 -5.85 -17.91
CA ILE A 81 -6.77 -6.88 -17.43
C ILE A 81 -6.75 -8.00 -18.47
N ILE A 82 -5.55 -8.28 -18.97
CA ILE A 82 -5.32 -9.39 -19.89
C ILE A 82 -5.07 -10.63 -19.04
N ILE A 83 -5.85 -11.67 -19.27
CA ILE A 83 -5.67 -12.96 -18.59
C ILE A 83 -5.00 -13.91 -19.57
N LEU A 84 -3.87 -14.47 -19.15
CA LEU A 84 -3.12 -15.48 -19.89
C LEU A 84 -3.45 -16.86 -19.30
N LYS A 85 -4.19 -17.65 -20.08
CA LYS A 85 -4.52 -19.04 -19.77
C LYS A 85 -3.51 -19.96 -20.44
N PRO A 86 -2.79 -20.83 -19.70
CA PRO A 86 -1.87 -21.77 -20.31
C PRO A 86 -2.57 -22.68 -21.33
N LYS A 87 -1.99 -22.81 -22.52
CA LYS A 87 -2.47 -23.75 -23.54
C LYS A 87 -2.22 -25.20 -23.15
N ASN A 88 -1.16 -25.44 -22.38
CA ASN A 88 -0.79 -26.73 -21.83
C ASN A 88 -0.74 -26.61 -20.30
N LYS A 89 -0.92 -27.74 -19.59
CA LYS A 89 -0.82 -27.76 -18.13
C LYS A 89 0.58 -27.32 -17.68
N MET A 90 0.64 -26.28 -16.85
CA MET A 90 1.88 -25.73 -16.30
C MET A 90 1.94 -25.91 -14.78
N THR A 91 3.16 -25.95 -14.25
CA THR A 91 3.39 -25.85 -12.80
C THR A 91 3.35 -24.39 -12.34
N LEU A 92 3.22 -24.13 -11.03
CA LEU A 92 3.33 -22.77 -10.50
C LEU A 92 4.72 -22.16 -10.78
N SER A 93 5.80 -22.92 -10.64
CA SER A 93 7.16 -22.43 -10.94
C SER A 93 7.30 -21.97 -12.39
N GLU A 94 6.70 -22.71 -13.32
CA GLU A 94 6.65 -22.34 -14.73
C GLU A 94 5.82 -21.05 -14.99
N LEU A 95 4.66 -20.92 -14.33
CA LEU A 95 3.85 -19.69 -14.41
C LEU A 95 4.60 -18.48 -13.84
N TYR A 96 5.24 -18.63 -12.69
CA TYR A 96 6.05 -17.57 -12.09
C TYR A 96 7.25 -17.20 -12.97
N PHE A 97 7.87 -18.18 -13.62
CA PHE A 97 8.94 -17.93 -14.58
C PHE A 97 8.48 -17.05 -15.75
N TYR A 98 7.34 -17.36 -16.38
CA TYR A 98 6.80 -16.51 -17.45
C TYR A 98 6.32 -15.15 -16.92
N CYS A 99 5.69 -15.09 -15.75
CA CYS A 99 5.28 -13.86 -15.09
C CYS A 99 6.47 -12.92 -14.82
N PHE A 100 7.59 -13.46 -14.34
CA PHE A 100 8.84 -12.73 -14.15
C PHE A 100 9.37 -12.15 -15.47
N GLN A 101 9.35 -12.94 -16.54
CA GLN A 101 9.78 -12.46 -17.86
C GLN A 101 8.89 -11.34 -18.39
N ILE A 102 7.57 -11.41 -18.21
CA ILE A 102 6.66 -10.31 -18.58
C ILE A 102 6.99 -9.05 -17.78
N ASN A 103 7.18 -9.17 -16.46
CA ASN A 103 7.49 -8.03 -15.60
C ASN A 103 8.85 -7.38 -15.88
N THR A 104 9.82 -8.12 -16.42
CA THR A 104 11.16 -7.62 -16.73
C THR A 104 11.30 -7.15 -18.18
N THR A 105 10.77 -7.89 -19.14
CA THR A 105 10.94 -7.61 -20.57
C THR A 105 9.81 -6.77 -21.15
N ALA A 106 8.56 -6.95 -20.67
CA ALA A 106 7.39 -6.32 -21.25
C ALA A 106 6.90 -5.09 -20.45
N LYS A 107 7.44 -4.82 -19.26
CA LYS A 107 7.03 -3.66 -18.44
C LYS A 107 7.75 -2.36 -18.82
N PHE A 108 8.96 -2.43 -19.35
CA PHE A 108 9.79 -1.24 -19.58
C PHE A 108 9.11 -0.24 -20.53
N GLY A 109 8.87 0.99 -20.03
CA GLY A 109 8.28 2.09 -20.79
C GLY A 109 6.75 2.22 -20.71
N PHE A 110 6.03 1.31 -20.02
CA PHE A 110 4.58 1.43 -19.86
C PHE A 110 4.20 2.29 -18.64
N HIS A 111 3.25 3.20 -18.85
CA HIS A 111 2.71 4.13 -17.85
C HIS A 111 1.32 4.58 -18.33
N TYR A 112 0.63 5.44 -17.58
CA TYR A 112 -0.74 5.86 -17.94
C TYR A 112 -0.87 6.41 -19.37
N GLY A 113 0.16 7.11 -19.87
CA GLY A 113 0.25 7.63 -21.25
C GLY A 113 0.68 6.61 -22.31
N ARG A 114 1.27 5.48 -21.91
CA ARG A 114 1.64 4.36 -22.79
C ARG A 114 1.20 3.05 -22.16
N ARG A 115 -0.01 2.59 -22.51
CA ARG A 115 -0.65 1.42 -21.89
C ARG A 115 -0.28 0.09 -22.57
N MET A 116 -0.14 -0.97 -21.78
CA MET A 116 -0.12 -2.33 -22.28
C MET A 116 -1.49 -2.69 -22.86
N ASN A 117 -1.49 -3.47 -23.93
CA ASN A 117 -2.71 -4.04 -24.52
C ASN A 117 -2.40 -5.43 -25.11
N MET A 118 -3.43 -6.19 -25.48
CA MET A 118 -3.25 -7.54 -26.02
C MET A 118 -2.34 -7.53 -27.25
N ALA A 119 -2.57 -6.64 -28.23
CA ALA A 119 -1.76 -6.59 -29.46
C ALA A 119 -0.25 -6.37 -29.20
N ARG A 120 0.10 -5.61 -28.16
CA ARG A 120 1.49 -5.40 -27.73
C ARG A 120 2.03 -6.63 -27.01
N LEU A 121 1.27 -7.18 -26.06
CA LEU A 121 1.69 -8.36 -25.30
C LEU A 121 1.90 -9.56 -26.22
N ARG A 122 1.04 -9.75 -27.24
CA ARG A 122 1.18 -10.80 -28.27
C ARG A 122 2.49 -10.74 -29.08
N LYS A 123 3.22 -9.62 -29.05
CA LYS A 123 4.52 -9.49 -29.74
C LYS A 123 5.71 -9.85 -28.85
N VAL A 124 5.47 -10.14 -27.57
CA VAL A 124 6.54 -10.47 -26.61
C VAL A 124 7.04 -11.89 -26.89
N ASN A 125 8.36 -12.02 -26.98
CA ASN A 125 9.05 -13.29 -27.01
C ASN A 125 9.66 -13.56 -25.63
N VAL A 126 9.49 -14.77 -25.13
CA VAL A 126 10.00 -15.21 -23.82
C VAL A 126 10.92 -16.40 -24.00
N LEU A 127 11.82 -16.63 -23.06
CA LEU A 127 12.57 -17.88 -22.92
C LEU A 127 11.61 -19.00 -22.57
N GLU A 128 11.92 -20.21 -23.03
CA GLU A 128 11.16 -21.41 -22.70
C GLU A 128 11.55 -21.90 -21.31
N TYR A 129 10.58 -22.43 -20.58
CA TYR A 129 10.80 -22.98 -19.26
C TYR A 129 11.54 -24.33 -19.36
N ASP A 130 12.76 -24.35 -18.82
CA ASP A 130 13.56 -25.54 -18.61
C ASP A 130 13.59 -25.87 -17.12
N LYS A 131 12.87 -26.93 -16.74
CA LYS A 131 12.78 -27.37 -15.34
C LYS A 131 14.16 -27.61 -14.72
N SER A 132 15.13 -28.13 -15.47
CA SER A 132 16.48 -28.42 -14.95
C SER A 132 17.27 -27.16 -14.58
N LYS A 133 16.89 -26.00 -15.13
CA LYS A 133 17.58 -24.72 -14.93
C LYS A 133 16.82 -23.78 -14.02
N TYR A 134 15.49 -23.80 -14.07
CA TYR A 134 14.65 -22.75 -13.49
C TYR A 134 13.66 -23.27 -12.44
N GLU A 135 13.71 -24.55 -12.04
CA GLU A 135 12.87 -25.05 -10.96
C GLU A 135 13.22 -24.35 -9.64
N THR A 136 12.27 -23.56 -9.15
CA THR A 136 12.34 -22.92 -7.85
C THR A 136 11.51 -23.72 -6.85
N LYS A 137 12.18 -24.29 -5.84
CA LYS A 137 11.53 -24.86 -4.65
C LYS A 137 11.21 -23.74 -3.67
N ILE A 138 10.11 -23.03 -3.91
CA ILE A 138 9.63 -22.01 -2.97
C ILE A 138 8.55 -22.66 -2.10
N ASP A 139 8.87 -22.90 -0.84
CA ASP A 139 7.86 -23.24 0.16
C ASP A 139 7.13 -21.96 0.58
N ILE A 140 6.17 -21.53 -0.24
CA ILE A 140 5.35 -20.35 0.05
C ILE A 140 4.65 -20.53 1.40
N LYS A 141 4.22 -21.76 1.73
CA LYS A 141 3.54 -22.05 3.00
C LYS A 141 4.46 -21.81 4.20
N GLY A 142 5.74 -22.14 4.07
CA GLY A 142 6.78 -21.83 5.07
C GLY A 142 7.17 -20.34 5.14
N LEU A 143 6.89 -19.56 4.10
CA LEU A 143 7.18 -18.11 4.05
C LEU A 143 5.99 -17.23 4.49
N LEU A 144 4.77 -17.75 4.44
CA LEU A 144 3.60 -17.05 4.93
C LEU A 144 3.67 -16.95 6.46
N PRO A 145 3.53 -15.75 7.06
CA PRO A 145 3.42 -15.65 8.50
C PRO A 145 2.18 -16.44 8.95
N GLN A 146 2.32 -17.21 10.03
CA GLN A 146 1.15 -17.71 10.73
C GLN A 146 0.46 -16.51 11.38
N ILE A 147 -0.63 -16.05 10.78
CA ILE A 147 -1.47 -15.00 11.36
C ILE A 147 -2.44 -15.69 12.31
N GLN A 148 -2.20 -15.58 13.62
CA GLN A 148 -3.20 -15.94 14.63
C GLN A 148 -4.31 -14.89 14.59
N LEU A 149 -5.44 -15.23 13.95
CA LEU A 149 -6.62 -14.37 13.88
C LEU A 149 -7.52 -14.51 15.12
N ASP A 150 -7.21 -15.42 16.03
CA ASP A 150 -8.10 -15.73 17.17
C ASP A 150 -7.77 -14.91 18.43
N GLU A 151 -6.59 -14.27 18.49
CA GLU A 151 -6.13 -13.45 19.62
C GLU A 151 -5.98 -11.97 19.24
N TYR A 152 -7.00 -11.38 18.60
CA TYR A 152 -7.07 -9.91 18.58
C TYR A 152 -7.94 -9.44 19.75
N TYR A 153 -7.46 -8.39 20.42
CA TYR A 153 -8.30 -7.66 21.37
C TYR A 153 -9.49 -7.11 20.58
N LYS A 154 -10.70 -7.60 20.87
CA LYS A 154 -11.91 -6.96 20.37
C LYS A 154 -11.93 -5.57 20.96
N ILE A 155 -11.59 -4.59 20.13
CA ILE A 155 -11.78 -3.18 20.45
C ILE A 155 -13.28 -3.05 20.71
N ASN A 156 -13.65 -2.85 21.98
CA ASN A 156 -15.02 -2.49 22.33
C ASN A 156 -15.44 -1.33 21.44
N LEU A 157 -16.66 -1.39 20.90
CA LEU A 157 -17.22 -0.34 20.04
C LEU A 157 -16.80 1.02 20.57
N LEU A 158 -16.08 1.78 19.74
CA LEU A 158 -15.55 3.09 20.06
C LEU A 158 -16.73 4.03 20.34
N ASN A 159 -17.16 4.08 21.59
CA ASN A 159 -18.35 4.79 22.01
C ASN A 159 -18.01 6.13 22.66
N LYS A 160 -16.73 6.36 22.98
CA LYS A 160 -16.25 7.60 23.57
C LYS A 160 -15.04 8.13 22.82
N PHE A 161 -15.13 9.42 22.50
CA PHE A 161 -14.12 10.17 21.77
C PHE A 161 -13.66 11.35 22.62
N LEU A 162 -12.38 11.70 22.49
CA LEU A 162 -11.78 12.85 23.12
C LEU A 162 -11.21 13.77 22.04
N ASP A 163 -11.38 15.07 22.25
CA ASP A 163 -10.64 16.08 21.50
C ASP A 163 -9.15 15.73 21.51
N ILE A 164 -8.51 15.73 20.34
CA ILE A 164 -7.10 15.40 20.18
C ILE A 164 -6.19 16.26 21.10
N ASN A 165 -6.58 17.50 21.41
CA ASN A 165 -5.86 18.40 22.30
C ASN A 165 -5.91 17.96 23.77
N LYS A 166 -6.83 17.05 24.15
CA LYS A 166 -6.83 16.43 25.49
C LYS A 166 -5.82 15.30 25.59
N ILE A 167 -5.45 14.69 24.45
CA ILE A 167 -4.56 13.54 24.38
C ILE A 167 -3.12 13.98 24.07
N PHE A 168 -2.96 14.92 23.15
CA PHE A 168 -1.66 15.36 22.62
C PHE A 168 -1.49 16.88 22.68
N ASP A 169 -0.24 17.30 22.85
CA ASP A 169 0.20 18.61 22.39
C ASP A 169 0.39 18.55 20.87
N VAL A 170 -0.37 19.37 20.16
CA VAL A 170 -0.40 19.41 18.69
C VAL A 170 0.46 20.58 18.22
N VAL A 171 1.62 20.29 17.61
CA VAL A 171 2.69 21.26 17.37
C VAL A 171 3.17 21.19 15.92
N ASN A 172 3.24 22.33 15.22
CA ASN A 172 3.85 22.37 13.89
C ASN A 172 5.34 22.01 13.95
N ALA A 173 5.83 21.28 12.96
CA ALA A 173 7.26 21.19 12.69
C ALA A 173 7.85 22.56 12.31
N LYS A 174 9.16 22.74 12.50
CA LYS A 174 9.91 23.90 12.03
C LYS A 174 11.28 23.42 11.57
N SER A 175 11.52 23.48 10.26
CA SER A 175 12.78 23.09 9.64
C SER A 175 12.91 23.74 8.25
N SER A 176 14.12 23.74 7.71
CA SER A 176 14.40 23.95 6.29
C SER A 176 14.06 22.70 5.46
N GLY A 177 14.23 22.80 4.13
CA GLY A 177 14.12 21.64 3.24
C GLY A 177 15.30 20.69 3.43
N PHE A 178 15.10 19.39 3.17
CA PHE A 178 16.12 18.35 3.39
C PHE A 178 17.47 18.65 2.71
N SER A 179 17.46 19.22 1.50
CA SER A 179 18.67 19.56 0.75
C SER A 179 19.48 20.72 1.34
N SER A 180 18.98 21.38 2.39
CA SER A 180 19.66 22.49 3.08
C SER A 180 20.52 22.01 4.25
N TYR A 181 20.61 20.70 4.49
CA TYR A 181 21.27 20.12 5.64
C TYR A 181 22.53 19.34 5.26
N ASP A 182 23.52 19.43 6.13
CA ASP A 182 24.63 18.48 6.15
C ASP A 182 24.18 17.14 6.72
N ILE A 183 24.90 16.08 6.36
CA ILE A 183 24.71 14.74 6.91
C ILE A 183 24.94 14.80 8.43
N GLY A 184 24.11 14.08 9.18
CA GLY A 184 24.23 13.95 10.63
C GLY A 184 23.55 12.70 11.16
N GLU A 185 23.10 12.74 12.41
CA GLU A 185 22.53 11.57 13.11
C GLU A 185 21.03 11.71 13.38
N ILE A 186 20.43 12.87 13.13
CA ILE A 186 19.02 13.13 13.46
C ILE A 186 18.16 12.73 12.26
N PRO A 187 17.21 11.77 12.41
CA PRO A 187 16.35 11.36 11.31
C PRO A 187 15.48 12.54 10.84
N PHE A 188 15.51 12.81 9.54
CA PHE A 188 14.69 13.83 8.91
C PHE A 188 13.41 13.22 8.35
N ILE A 189 12.27 13.69 8.88
CA ILE A 189 10.95 13.13 8.56
C ILE A 189 10.28 13.97 7.49
N SER A 190 9.88 13.33 6.39
CA SER A 190 9.19 13.95 5.25
C SER A 190 7.68 13.63 5.25
N ASN A 191 6.96 14.11 4.23
CA ASN A 191 5.56 13.75 4.01
C ASN A 191 5.36 12.34 3.42
N GLY A 192 6.42 11.60 3.10
CA GLY A 192 6.30 10.22 2.63
C GLY A 192 6.03 9.23 3.78
N ILE A 193 5.51 8.05 3.45
CA ILE A 193 5.29 6.96 4.42
C ILE A 193 6.32 5.83 4.33
N MET A 194 7.01 5.73 3.19
CA MET A 194 8.06 4.74 3.00
C MET A 194 9.15 4.95 4.05
N ASN A 195 9.63 3.86 4.64
CA ASN A 195 10.60 3.90 5.74
C ASN A 195 10.16 4.81 6.90
N ASN A 196 8.87 4.77 7.27
CA ASN A 196 8.27 5.60 8.32
C ASN A 196 8.42 7.12 8.05
N GLY A 197 8.63 7.51 6.79
CA GLY A 197 8.83 8.89 6.37
C GLY A 197 10.26 9.42 6.53
N ILE A 198 11.20 8.59 7.00
CA ILE A 198 12.61 8.95 7.13
C ILE A 198 13.27 8.93 5.76
N ILE A 199 13.75 10.08 5.31
CA ILE A 199 14.45 10.23 4.01
C ILE A 199 15.96 10.39 4.13
N GLY A 200 16.47 10.49 5.35
CA GLY A 200 17.90 10.61 5.64
C GLY A 200 18.16 11.09 7.06
N TYR A 201 19.42 11.31 7.39
CA TYR A 201 19.87 11.80 8.68
C TYR A 201 20.66 13.09 8.50
N VAL A 202 20.38 14.07 9.35
CA VAL A 202 20.86 15.44 9.20
C VAL A 202 21.46 15.98 10.49
N SER A 203 22.28 17.02 10.35
CA SER A 203 22.70 17.89 11.44
C SER A 203 21.74 19.09 11.52
N PRO A 204 20.84 19.18 12.52
CA PRO A 204 19.86 20.27 12.62
C PRO A 204 20.52 21.64 12.75
N LEU A 205 19.84 22.68 12.25
CA LEU A 205 20.23 24.06 12.46
C LEU A 205 19.69 24.57 13.80
N ASP A 206 20.34 25.57 14.40
CA ASP A 206 19.90 26.17 15.68
C ASP A 206 18.46 26.72 15.65
N THR A 207 17.97 27.07 14.46
CA THR A 207 16.62 27.60 14.27
C THR A 207 15.54 26.52 14.16
N ASP A 208 15.93 25.26 14.04
CA ASP A 208 15.03 24.13 13.86
C ASP A 208 14.34 23.71 15.15
N ARG A 209 13.24 22.99 15.00
CA ARG A 209 12.53 22.35 16.10
C ARG A 209 12.78 20.85 16.06
N VAL A 210 13.85 20.43 16.72
CA VAL A 210 14.11 19.01 17.02
C VAL A 210 13.18 18.55 18.14
N PHE A 211 12.55 17.40 17.95
CA PHE A 211 11.64 16.82 18.92
C PHE A 211 12.38 15.76 19.74
N ASN A 212 12.51 16.02 21.05
CA ASN A 212 13.24 15.16 22.01
C ASN A 212 12.32 14.25 22.83
N LYS A 213 11.06 14.09 22.41
CA LYS A 213 10.11 13.13 22.97
C LYS A 213 9.53 12.27 21.86
N LYS A 214 9.18 11.02 22.19
CA LYS A 214 8.47 10.14 21.25
C LYS A 214 7.16 10.81 20.81
N GLY A 215 6.87 10.77 19.52
CA GLY A 215 5.76 11.51 18.94
C GLY A 215 5.20 10.85 17.69
N ILE A 216 4.03 11.31 17.26
CA ILE A 216 3.44 10.94 15.97
C ILE A 216 3.57 12.13 15.03
N CYS A 217 4.21 11.94 13.89
CA CYS A 217 4.23 12.91 12.80
C CYS A 217 3.05 12.68 11.87
N VAL A 218 2.24 13.71 11.65
CA VAL A 218 1.09 13.70 10.73
C VAL A 218 1.45 14.51 9.48
N SER A 219 1.45 13.85 8.33
CA SER A 219 1.75 14.44 7.02
C SER A 219 0.63 15.38 6.55
N ALA A 220 0.90 16.17 5.50
CA ALA A 220 -0.09 17.02 4.84
C ALA A 220 -1.30 16.22 4.29
N PHE A 221 -1.17 14.91 4.12
CA PHE A 221 -2.19 13.99 3.64
C PHE A 221 -2.74 13.07 4.73
N CYS A 222 -2.53 13.43 6.00
CA CYS A 222 -3.03 12.71 7.17
C CYS A 222 -2.48 11.30 7.32
N GLU A 223 -1.22 11.11 6.93
CA GLU A 223 -0.47 9.90 7.22
C GLU A 223 0.31 10.09 8.53
N ALA A 224 0.07 9.20 9.48
CA ALA A 224 0.64 9.19 10.81
C ALA A 224 1.80 8.17 10.90
N THR A 225 2.98 8.66 11.28
CA THR A 225 4.22 7.88 11.48
C THR A 225 4.75 8.10 12.89
N ILE A 226 5.29 7.06 13.53
CA ILE A 226 5.71 7.10 14.94
C ILE A 226 7.22 7.25 15.02
N HIS A 227 7.72 8.23 15.77
CA HIS A 227 9.15 8.54 15.83
C HIS A 227 9.68 8.51 17.26
N ASN A 228 10.77 7.77 17.47
CA ASN A 228 11.56 7.85 18.70
C ASN A 228 12.43 9.10 18.66
N PRO A 229 12.65 9.78 19.80
CA PRO A 229 13.50 10.95 19.85
C PRO A 229 14.99 10.57 19.76
N PRO A 230 15.85 11.50 19.30
CA PRO A 230 15.50 12.78 18.68
C PRO A 230 15.08 12.62 17.20
N PHE A 231 14.22 13.51 16.69
CA PHE A 231 13.90 13.57 15.26
C PHE A 231 13.59 14.99 14.79
N LEU A 232 13.80 15.25 13.50
CA LEU A 232 13.53 16.54 12.86
C LEU A 232 12.49 16.40 11.73
N PRO A 233 11.24 16.79 11.95
CA PRO A 233 10.22 16.76 10.91
C PRO A 233 10.29 18.00 10.01
N ARG A 234 9.95 17.81 8.74
CA ARG A 234 9.85 18.89 7.75
C ARG A 234 8.86 19.97 8.19
N GLY A 235 9.30 21.23 8.28
CA GLY A 235 8.47 22.36 8.69
C GLY A 235 8.15 23.41 7.61
N ASN A 236 8.74 23.34 6.41
CA ASN A 236 8.65 24.40 5.40
C ASN A 236 7.49 24.25 4.40
N GLY A 237 7.12 25.36 3.74
CA GLY A 237 6.36 25.36 2.49
C GLY A 237 4.86 25.00 2.60
N GLY A 238 4.18 25.39 3.68
CA GLY A 238 2.72 25.23 3.84
C GLY A 238 2.22 23.79 4.02
N SER A 239 3.12 22.82 3.92
CA SER A 239 2.89 21.38 4.03
C SER A 239 3.85 20.74 5.04
N GLY A 240 4.23 21.51 6.06
CA GLY A 240 5.02 21.01 7.19
C GLY A 240 4.23 19.95 7.96
N LEU A 241 4.93 18.97 8.52
CA LEU A 241 4.29 17.97 9.38
C LEU A 241 3.80 18.62 10.67
N ILE A 242 2.80 17.99 11.26
CA ILE A 242 2.33 18.32 12.60
C ILE A 242 2.69 17.16 13.52
N VAL A 243 3.31 17.47 14.65
CA VAL A 243 3.72 16.48 15.64
C VAL A 243 2.71 16.44 16.77
N LEU A 244 2.25 15.23 17.09
CA LEU A 244 1.46 14.91 18.26
C LEU A 244 2.40 14.39 19.35
N ILE A 245 2.60 15.18 20.40
CA ILE A 245 3.41 14.82 21.57
C ILE A 245 2.43 14.39 22.67
N PRO A 246 2.56 13.19 23.26
CA PRO A 246 1.58 12.74 24.24
C PRO A 246 1.64 13.60 25.52
N LYS A 247 0.47 13.98 26.05
CA LYS A 247 0.37 14.78 27.29
C LYS A 247 0.61 13.97 28.56
N LYS A 248 0.43 12.65 28.47
CA LYS A 248 0.69 11.66 29.52
C LYS A 248 1.59 10.58 28.93
N GLU A 249 2.31 9.85 29.77
CA GLU A 249 3.06 8.70 29.27
C GLU A 249 2.13 7.69 28.60
N MET A 250 2.61 7.10 27.51
CA MET A 250 1.88 6.15 26.67
C MET A 250 2.84 5.04 26.26
N THR A 251 2.36 3.80 26.27
CA THR A 251 3.13 2.65 25.79
C THR A 251 3.26 2.69 24.27
N HIS A 252 4.17 1.88 23.71
CA HIS A 252 4.34 1.85 22.26
C HIS A 252 3.08 1.41 21.51
N GLU A 253 2.33 0.47 22.08
CA GLU A 253 1.08 -0.07 21.55
C GLU A 253 0.01 1.03 21.43
N VAL A 254 -0.02 1.95 22.41
CA VAL A 254 -0.91 3.13 22.37
C VAL A 254 -0.54 4.08 21.23
N PHE A 255 0.75 4.30 20.97
CA PHE A 255 1.20 5.07 19.79
C PHE A 255 0.78 4.40 18.48
N VAL A 256 0.95 3.07 18.38
CA VAL A 256 0.54 2.28 17.22
C VAL A 256 -0.96 2.40 17.00
N TYR A 257 -1.76 2.25 18.05
CA TYR A 257 -3.20 2.42 18.00
C TYR A 257 -3.62 3.77 17.41
N TYR A 258 -3.11 4.88 17.97
CA TYR A 258 -3.49 6.21 17.49
C TYR A 258 -3.02 6.48 16.06
N ALA A 259 -1.80 6.07 15.70
CA ALA A 259 -1.31 6.22 14.33
C ALA A 259 -2.16 5.40 13.34
N ALA A 260 -2.47 4.14 13.66
CA ALA A 260 -3.33 3.29 12.83
C ALA A 260 -4.74 3.86 12.70
N TYR A 261 -5.32 4.37 13.80
CA TYR A 261 -6.64 4.99 13.78
C TYR A 261 -6.67 6.22 12.87
N ILE A 262 -5.67 7.10 12.97
CA ILE A 262 -5.55 8.29 12.11
C ILE A 262 -5.46 7.86 10.64
N ASN A 263 -4.56 6.92 10.33
CA ASN A 263 -4.35 6.43 8.96
C ASN A 263 -5.62 5.81 8.36
N LYS A 264 -6.36 5.02 9.16
CA LYS A 264 -7.53 4.28 8.69
C LYS A 264 -8.80 5.11 8.63
N TYR A 265 -9.05 5.96 9.63
CA TYR A 265 -10.35 6.61 9.84
C TYR A 265 -10.34 8.13 9.71
N CYS A 266 -9.17 8.75 9.62
CA CYS A 266 -9.05 10.21 9.53
C CYS A 266 -8.66 10.71 8.15
N SER A 267 -7.91 9.91 7.38
CA SER A 267 -7.33 10.27 6.10
C SER A 267 -8.33 10.70 5.02
N TRP A 268 -9.52 10.09 4.97
CA TRP A 268 -10.58 10.43 4.00
C TRP A 268 -11.00 11.91 3.98
N ARG A 269 -10.73 12.66 5.06
CA ARG A 269 -11.05 14.09 5.18
C ARG A 269 -10.08 15.00 4.41
N PHE A 270 -8.96 14.46 3.92
CA PHE A 270 -7.85 15.23 3.38
C PHE A 270 -7.52 14.80 1.94
N SER A 271 -7.09 15.77 1.15
CA SER A 271 -6.70 15.58 -0.26
C SER A 271 -5.74 16.69 -0.67
N TYR A 272 -5.26 16.69 -1.91
CA TYR A 272 -4.38 17.75 -2.42
C TYR A 272 -4.97 19.16 -2.26
N GLY A 273 -6.28 19.32 -2.52
CA GLY A 273 -6.98 20.60 -2.31
C GLY A 273 -7.34 20.90 -0.85
N ARG A 274 -7.18 19.92 0.06
CA ARG A 274 -7.57 20.02 1.46
C ARG A 274 -6.53 19.33 2.35
N MET A 275 -5.35 19.93 2.46
CA MET A 275 -4.27 19.42 3.30
C MET A 275 -4.58 19.54 4.80
N VAL A 276 -3.90 18.72 5.59
CA VAL A 276 -3.89 18.85 7.05
C VAL A 276 -3.27 20.20 7.43
N THR A 277 -3.93 20.92 8.33
CA THR A 277 -3.39 22.13 8.97
C THR A 277 -3.55 22.00 10.47
N LEU A 278 -2.79 22.79 11.23
CA LEU A 278 -2.90 22.81 12.69
C LEU A 278 -4.36 23.01 13.15
N ALA A 279 -5.06 23.96 12.55
CA ALA A 279 -6.46 24.25 12.88
C ALA A 279 -7.43 23.11 12.53
N ARG A 280 -7.16 22.33 11.46
CA ARG A 280 -7.99 21.18 11.08
C ARG A 280 -7.70 19.98 11.97
N LEU A 281 -6.42 19.70 12.23
CA LEU A 281 -6.02 18.58 13.08
C LEU A 281 -6.52 18.78 14.50
N LYS A 282 -6.42 19.98 15.06
CA LYS A 282 -6.93 20.33 16.40
C LYS A 282 -8.45 20.20 16.56
N LYS A 283 -9.22 20.04 15.48
CA LYS A 283 -10.68 19.79 15.56
C LYS A 283 -11.02 18.30 15.50
N MET A 284 -10.01 17.43 15.40
CA MET A 284 -10.22 16.00 15.36
C MET A 284 -10.48 15.47 16.77
N GLU A 285 -11.32 14.45 16.81
CA GLU A 285 -11.50 13.62 17.99
C GLU A 285 -10.88 12.26 17.70
N LEU A 286 -10.21 11.71 18.70
CA LEU A 286 -9.68 10.36 18.66
C LEU A 286 -10.37 9.52 19.74
N PRO A 287 -10.43 8.20 19.57
CA PRO A 287 -11.08 7.38 20.56
C PRO A 287 -10.40 7.46 21.92
N GLU A 288 -11.23 7.43 22.96
CA GLU A 288 -10.74 7.20 24.31
C GLU A 288 -10.33 5.74 24.44
N ILE A 289 -9.07 5.52 24.80
CA ILE A 289 -8.59 4.18 25.16
C ILE A 289 -8.50 4.11 26.68
N THR A 290 -9.04 3.02 27.24
CA THR A 290 -8.77 2.62 28.62
C THR A 290 -7.68 1.57 28.56
N THR A 291 -6.43 1.98 28.81
CA THR A 291 -5.37 0.99 29.02
C THR A 291 -5.65 0.26 30.32
N PRO A 292 -5.70 -1.08 30.35
CA PRO A 292 -5.57 -1.79 31.60
C PRO A 292 -4.14 -1.55 32.09
N ASN A 293 -3.99 -0.61 33.04
CA ASN A 293 -2.98 -0.56 34.11
C ASN A 293 -2.61 0.88 34.50
N ASN A 294 -3.39 1.44 35.44
CA ASN A 294 -2.85 2.06 36.65
C ASN A 294 -3.34 1.19 37.83
N VAL A 295 -2.75 0.01 37.98
CA VAL A 295 -2.68 -0.71 39.26
C VAL A 295 -1.21 -0.69 39.66
#